data_AF-A0A212C367-F1
#
_entry.id   AF-A0A212C367-F1
#
_cell.length_a   1.000
_cell.length_b   1.000
_cell.length_c   1.000
_cell.angle_alpha   90.00
_cell.angle_beta   90.00
_cell.angle_gamma   90.00
#
_symmetry.space_group_name_H-M   'P 1'
#
loop_
_entity.id
_entity.type
_entity.pdbx_description
1 polymer ?
#
loop_
_entity_poly.entity_id
_entity_poly.type
_entity_poly.pdbx_seq_one_letter_code
_entity_poly.pdbx_strand_id
1 'polypeptide(L)'
;DHCFYQGHAAEIPNSVVTLSTCSGLRGLLQLENVSYGIEPLVSSATYEHIVYQIKDNKIDFSPIAENYSTTQLTDKSYKIFVKSE
;
A
#
# COMPACT_ATOMS: atom_id res chain seq x y z
N ASP A 1 -5.17 22.90 -4.86
CA ASP A 1 -4.21 21.80 -5.04
C ASP A 1 -4.92 20.52 -5.42
N HIS A 2 -4.40 19.81 -6.43
CA HIS A 2 -4.88 18.50 -6.86
C HIS A 2 -4.00 17.43 -6.23
N CYS A 3 -4.51 16.72 -5.23
CA CYS A 3 -3.77 15.71 -4.48
C CYS A 3 -4.57 14.42 -4.25
N PHE A 4 -5.71 14.26 -4.92
CA PHE A 4 -6.50 13.03 -4.96
C PHE A 4 -6.48 12.47 -6.37
N TYR A 5 -6.14 11.19 -6.49
CA TYR A 5 -5.94 10.51 -7.76
C TYR A 5 -6.73 9.19 -7.74
N GLN A 6 -7.41 8.91 -8.85
CA GLN A 6 -8.07 7.63 -9.07
C GLN A 6 -7.63 7.07 -10.42
N GLY A 7 -7.44 5.77 -10.51
CA GLY A 7 -7.06 5.12 -11.76
C GLY A 7 -6.93 3.62 -11.63
N HIS A 8 -6.08 3.06 -12.49
CA HIS A 8 -5.86 1.62 -12.64
C HIS A 8 -4.35 1.35 -12.68
N ALA A 9 -3.92 0.18 -12.19
CA ALA A 9 -2.56 -0.29 -12.37
C ALA A 9 -2.35 -0.71 -13.83
N ALA A 10 -1.34 -0.14 -14.49
CA ALA A 10 -1.14 -0.27 -15.94
C ALA A 10 -1.05 -1.71 -16.45
N GLU A 11 -0.48 -2.62 -15.65
CA GLU A 11 -0.25 -4.02 -16.03
C GLU A 11 -1.29 -4.99 -15.43
N ILE A 12 -2.29 -4.48 -14.69
CA ILE A 12 -3.30 -5.31 -14.02
C ILE A 12 -4.69 -4.85 -14.48
N PRO A 13 -5.28 -5.52 -15.49
CA PRO A 13 -6.62 -5.23 -15.97
C PRO A 13 -7.66 -5.26 -14.85
N ASN A 14 -8.65 -4.37 -14.91
CA ASN A 14 -9.74 -4.27 -13.93
C ASN A 14 -9.30 -3.98 -12.48
N SER A 15 -8.05 -3.59 -12.25
CA SER A 15 -7.60 -3.07 -10.95
C SER A 15 -8.31 -1.76 -10.60
N VAL A 16 -8.33 -1.36 -9.35
CA VAL A 16 -8.83 -0.03 -8.93
C VAL A 16 -7.84 0.57 -7.95
N VAL A 17 -7.40 1.80 -8.22
CA VAL A 17 -6.44 2.52 -7.38
C VAL A 17 -7.03 3.86 -6.99
N THR A 18 -7.03 4.16 -5.69
CA THR A 18 -7.35 5.50 -5.15
C THR A 18 -6.22 5.94 -4.25
N LEU A 19 -5.62 7.10 -4.53
CA LEU A 19 -4.48 7.65 -3.81
C LEU A 19 -4.74 9.10 -3.37
N SER A 20 -4.23 9.46 -2.19
CA SER A 20 -4.11 10.82 -1.72
C SER A 20 -2.65 11.14 -1.45
N THR A 21 -2.19 12.30 -1.89
CA THR A 21 -0.86 12.85 -1.60
C THR A 21 -0.93 14.11 -0.74
N CYS A 22 -2.11 14.46 -0.21
CA CYS A 22 -2.35 15.75 0.45
C CYS A 22 -1.58 15.92 1.77
N SER A 23 -1.20 14.82 2.43
CA SER A 23 -0.43 14.85 3.69
C SER A 23 0.37 13.56 3.84
N GLY A 24 1.17 13.23 2.82
CA GLY A 24 1.80 11.92 2.63
C GLY A 24 0.94 10.97 1.82
N LEU A 25 1.57 9.93 1.27
CA LEU A 25 0.90 8.94 0.42
C LEU A 25 -0.05 8.07 1.24
N ARG A 26 -1.32 8.09 0.87
CA ARG A 26 -2.37 7.21 1.40
C ARG A 26 -3.16 6.62 0.27
N GLY A 27 -3.76 5.45 0.47
CA GLY A 27 -4.73 4.96 -0.48
C GLY A 27 -5.04 3.48 -0.41
N LEU A 28 -5.83 3.05 -1.40
CA LEU A 28 -6.30 1.68 -1.56
C LEU A 28 -5.95 1.21 -2.97
N LEU A 29 -5.42 -0.01 -3.04
CA LEU A 29 -5.12 -0.72 -4.28
C LEU A 29 -5.93 -2.02 -4.30
N GLN A 30 -6.89 -2.12 -5.22
CA GLN A 30 -7.54 -3.38 -5.55
C GLN A 30 -6.83 -3.98 -6.76
N LEU A 31 -6.07 -5.05 -6.54
CA LEU A 31 -5.31 -5.76 -7.55
C LEU A 31 -5.86 -7.18 -7.65
N GLU A 32 -6.62 -7.45 -8.71
CA GLU A 32 -7.36 -8.70 -8.88
C GLU A 32 -8.27 -9.00 -7.66
N ASN A 33 -8.01 -10.10 -6.97
CA ASN A 33 -8.78 -10.58 -5.83
C ASN A 33 -8.15 -10.16 -4.49
N VAL A 34 -7.20 -9.22 -4.51
CA VAL A 34 -6.45 -8.78 -3.33
C VAL A 34 -6.52 -7.27 -3.17
N SER A 35 -6.83 -6.83 -1.96
CA SER A 35 -6.85 -5.42 -1.59
C SER A 35 -5.61 -5.07 -0.77
N TYR A 36 -5.03 -3.89 -1.00
CA TYR A 36 -3.94 -3.35 -0.21
C TYR A 36 -4.26 -1.93 0.28
N GLY A 37 -3.78 -1.61 1.48
CA GLY A 37 -3.76 -0.25 2.03
C GLY A 37 -2.36 0.34 2.02
N ILE A 38 -2.26 1.66 1.86
CA ILE A 38 -1.03 2.44 2.01
C ILE A 38 -1.30 3.50 3.07
N GLU A 39 -0.46 3.58 4.10
CA GLU A 39 -0.52 4.61 5.14
C GLU A 39 0.88 5.08 5.54
N PRO A 40 1.06 6.36 5.93
CA PRO A 40 2.30 6.82 6.54
C PRO A 40 2.56 6.11 7.87
N LEU A 41 3.81 5.76 8.12
CA LEU A 41 4.24 5.26 9.42
C LEU A 41 4.32 6.45 10.40
N VAL A 42 3.36 6.50 11.33
CA VAL A 42 3.33 7.54 12.37
C VAL A 42 4.65 7.49 13.16
N SER A 43 5.27 8.65 13.38
CA SER A 43 6.57 8.83 14.07
C SER A 43 7.85 8.44 13.32
N SER A 44 7.77 8.05 12.04
CA SER A 44 8.98 7.87 11.21
C SER A 44 9.69 9.22 10.98
N ALA A 45 11.00 9.27 11.25
CA ALA A 45 11.85 10.43 10.98
C ALA A 45 12.17 10.61 9.48
N THR A 46 11.89 9.58 8.67
CA THR A 46 12.28 9.48 7.26
C THR A 46 11.10 9.39 6.30
N TYR A 47 9.88 9.70 6.77
CA TYR A 47 8.64 9.68 5.97
C TYR A 47 8.37 8.32 5.31
N GLU A 48 8.50 7.24 6.08
CA GLU A 48 8.22 5.88 5.61
C GLU A 48 6.71 5.61 5.50
N HIS A 49 6.34 4.69 4.59
CA HIS A 49 4.98 4.22 4.40
C HIS A 49 4.91 2.72 4.61
N ILE A 50 3.80 2.26 5.17
CA ILE A 50 3.46 0.84 5.24
C ILE A 50 2.48 0.49 4.12
N VAL A 51 2.75 -0.64 3.45
CA VAL A 51 1.83 -1.27 2.50
C VAL A 51 1.42 -2.62 3.08
N TYR A 52 0.12 -2.84 3.23
CA TYR A 52 -0.39 -4.06 3.86
C TYR A 52 -1.58 -4.63 3.08
N GLN A 53 -1.68 -5.95 3.06
CA GLN A 53 -2.82 -6.65 2.47
C GLN A 53 -4.03 -6.57 3.42
N ILE A 54 -5.18 -6.19 2.89
CA ILE A 54 -6.46 -6.20 3.61
C ILE A 54 -7.10 -7.57 3.34
N LYS A 55 -7.39 -8.33 4.40
CA LYS A 55 -8.10 -9.61 4.34
C LYS A 55 -9.47 -9.45 4.99
N ASP A 56 -10.49 -10.12 4.45
CA ASP A 56 -11.91 -9.96 4.82
C ASP A 56 -12.26 -10.26 6.29
N ASN A 57 -11.32 -10.59 7.18
CA ASN A 57 -11.59 -10.81 8.61
C ASN A 57 -10.42 -10.39 9.53
N LYS A 58 -10.35 -9.08 9.78
CA LYS A 58 -9.38 -8.34 10.63
C LYS A 58 -8.25 -7.75 9.81
N ILE A 59 -8.18 -6.42 9.86
CA ILE A 59 -6.90 -5.74 9.67
C ILE A 59 -6.04 -6.20 10.84
N ASP A 60 -5.09 -7.09 10.58
CA ASP A 60 -4.09 -7.48 11.56
C ASP A 60 -3.08 -6.31 11.68
N PHE A 61 -3.55 -5.21 12.24
CA PHE A 61 -2.68 -4.21 12.84
C PHE A 61 -2.14 -4.82 14.12
N SER A 62 -1.25 -5.77 13.99
CA SER A 62 -0.27 -6.02 15.03
C SER A 62 0.74 -4.88 14.91
N PRO A 63 0.74 -3.88 15.83
CA PRO A 63 1.88 -2.96 15.90
C PRO A 63 3.11 -3.86 16.00
N ILE A 64 4.05 -3.69 15.08
CA ILE A 64 5.24 -4.53 14.96
C ILE A 64 6.00 -4.43 16.29
N ALA A 65 5.68 -5.32 17.22
CA ALA A 65 6.53 -5.71 18.31
C ALA A 65 7.45 -6.77 17.70
N GLU A 66 8.72 -6.40 17.62
CA GLU A 66 9.88 -7.19 17.25
C GLU A 66 9.69 -8.69 17.58
N ASN A 67 9.96 -9.57 16.59
CA ASN A 67 10.05 -11.04 16.65
C ASN A 67 8.96 -11.86 15.93
N TYR A 68 8.70 -11.59 14.64
CA TYR A 68 8.16 -12.64 13.76
C TYR A 68 9.08 -12.84 12.55
N SER A 69 9.50 -14.08 12.35
CA SER A 69 10.52 -14.51 11.40
C SER A 69 10.29 -13.93 10.00
N THR A 70 11.25 -13.13 9.55
CA THR A 70 11.39 -12.39 8.29
C THR A 70 11.30 -13.22 6.99
N THR A 71 10.90 -14.49 7.05
CA THR A 71 11.08 -15.44 5.94
C THR A 71 9.85 -15.64 5.04
N GLN A 72 8.67 -15.11 5.36
CA GLN A 72 7.46 -15.25 4.52
C GLN A 72 6.98 -13.96 3.83
N LEU A 73 7.42 -12.78 4.30
CA LEU A 73 7.03 -11.48 3.72
C LEU A 73 7.88 -11.09 2.49
N THR A 74 9.01 -11.76 2.27
CA THR A 74 9.92 -11.49 1.14
C THR A 74 9.46 -12.11 -0.18
N ASP A 75 8.49 -13.03 -0.15
CA ASP A 75 8.19 -13.90 -1.30
C ASP A 75 7.24 -13.27 -2.34
N LYS A 76 6.59 -12.13 -2.03
CA LYS A 76 5.75 -11.39 -2.98
C LYS A 76 5.92 -9.88 -2.83
N SER A 77 7.10 -9.39 -3.21
CA SER A 77 7.34 -7.96 -3.36
C SER A 77 6.83 -7.49 -4.73
N TYR A 78 5.75 -6.70 -4.75
CA TYR A 78 5.28 -6.04 -5.96
C TYR A 78 5.97 -4.68 -6.08
N LYS A 79 6.57 -4.39 -7.24
CA LYS A 79 7.16 -3.08 -7.55
C LYS A 79 6.12 -2.22 -8.24
N ILE A 80 5.80 -1.06 -7.65
CA ILE A 80 4.97 -0.05 -8.29
C ILE A 80 5.89 0.81 -9.17
N PHE A 81 5.76 0.69 -10.48
CA PHE A 81 6.44 1.55 -11.44
C PHE A 81 5.54 2.74 -11.77
N VAL A 82 5.95 3.93 -11.36
CA VAL A 82 5.31 5.17 -11.81
C VAL A 82 6.06 5.65 -13.04
N LYS A 83 5.41 5.62 -14.20
CA LYS A 83 5.95 6.20 -15.43
C LYS A 83 5.74 7.71 -15.38
N SER A 84 6.81 8.49 -15.49
CA SER A 84 6.68 9.92 -15.80
C SER A 84 6.41 10.05 -17.30
N GLU A 85 5.48 10.93 -17.66
CA GLU A 85 5.45 11.52 -19.01
C GLU A 85 6.70 12.37 -19.24
#